data_AF-A0A3R6MYQ5-F1
#
_entry.id   AF-A0A3R6MYQ5-F1
#
_cell.length_a   1.000
_cell.length_b   1.000
_cell.length_c   1.000
_cell.angle_alpha   90.00
_cell.angle_beta   90.00
_cell.angle_gamma   90.00
#
_symmetry.space_group_name_H-M   'P 1'
#
loop_
_entity.id
_entity.type
_entity.pdbx_description
1 polymer ?
#
loop_
_entity_poly.entity_id
_entity_poly.type
_entity_poly.pdbx_seq_one_letter_code
_entity_poly.pdbx_strand_id
1 'polypeptide(L)' 'MCGGDCKTVLIIAMTADAFEEEKKKILEAGMNYHLSKPINPKTLYNILSNHLTGKEA' A
#
# COMPACT_ATOMS: atom_id res chain seq x y z
N MET A 1 -18.60 3.22 -14.00
CA MET A 1 -17.56 4.11 -13.44
C MET A 1 -17.74 4.09 -11.93
N CYS A 2 -16.83 3.48 -11.18
CA CYS A 2 -16.98 3.34 -9.73
C CYS A 2 -17.04 4.72 -9.08
N GLY A 3 -18.18 5.05 -8.47
CA GLY A 3 -18.43 6.33 -7.83
C GLY A 3 -17.77 6.44 -6.45
N GLY A 4 -17.42 7.66 -6.05
CA GLY A 4 -17.16 8.09 -4.66
C GLY A 4 -15.94 7.50 -3.94
N ASP A 5 -15.87 6.19 -3.80
CA ASP A 5 -15.07 5.51 -2.77
C ASP A 5 -13.64 5.17 -3.21
N CYS A 6 -13.33 5.31 -4.50
CA CYS A 6 -12.04 4.90 -5.04
C CYS A 6 -10.85 5.73 -4.51
N LYS A 7 -11.09 6.89 -3.88
CA LYS A 7 -10.04 7.75 -3.31
C LYS A 7 -9.61 7.35 -1.89
N THR A 8 -10.38 6.51 -1.18
CA THR A 8 -10.11 6.11 0.21
C THR A 8 -9.68 4.65 0.35
N VAL A 9 -9.71 3.90 -0.75
CA VAL A 9 -9.29 2.49 -0.77
C VAL A 9 -7.76 2.40 -0.72
N LEU A 10 -7.26 1.68 0.27
CA LEU A 10 -5.85 1.35 0.41
C LEU A 10 -5.41 0.36 -0.68
N ILE A 11 -4.49 0.78 -1.56
CA ILE A 11 -3.91 -0.10 -2.58
C ILE A 11 -2.49 -0.47 -2.18
N ILE A 12 -2.28 -1.76 -1.88
CA ILE A 12 -0.97 -2.33 -1.54
C ILE A 12 -0.51 -3.26 -2.66
N ALA A 13 0.55 -2.88 -3.36
CA ALA A 13 1.17 -3.73 -4.37
C ALA A 13 2.10 -4.76 -3.70
N MET A 14 2.00 -6.03 -4.11
CA MET A 14 2.87 -7.11 -3.63
C MET A 14 3.71 -7.69 -4.78
N THR A 15 4.99 -7.37 -4.82
CA THR A 15 5.88 -7.86 -5.89
C THR A 15 6.81 -8.97 -5.39
N ALA A 16 7.31 -9.80 -6.30
CA ALA A 16 8.34 -10.78 -5.99
C ALA A 16 9.73 -10.13 -5.88
N ASP A 17 9.91 -8.96 -6.49
CA ASP A 17 11.17 -8.24 -6.58
C ASP A 17 11.02 -6.82 -6.04
N ALA A 18 11.82 -6.46 -5.04
CA ALA A 18 11.61 -5.29 -4.19
C ALA A 18 12.35 -4.04 -4.68
N PHE A 19 12.47 -3.83 -5.99
CA PHE A 19 13.34 -2.79 -6.52
C PHE A 19 12.88 -1.38 -6.11
N GLU A 20 13.82 -0.59 -5.57
CA GLU A 20 13.56 0.78 -5.08
C GLU A 20 13.03 1.72 -6.17
N GLU A 21 13.38 1.48 -7.44
CA GLU A 21 12.83 2.23 -8.58
C GLU A 21 11.34 1.97 -8.79
N GLU A 22 10.86 0.78 -8.45
CA GLU A 22 9.45 0.40 -8.56
C GLU A 22 8.62 1.12 -7.48
N LYS A 23 9.17 1.25 -6.26
CA LYS A 23 8.53 2.00 -5.18
C LYS A 23 8.22 3.44 -5.56
N LYS A 24 9.13 4.14 -6.26
CA LYS A 24 8.89 5.52 -6.71
C LYS A 24 7.75 5.60 -7.71
N LYS A 25 7.74 4.74 -8.73
CA LYS A 25 6.66 4.70 -9.73
C LYS A 25 5.30 4.37 -9.11
N ILE A 26 5.29 3.47 -8.14
CA ILE A 26 4.09 3.03 -7.42
C ILE A 26 3.52 4.17 -6.55
N LEU A 27 4.39 4.91 -5.84
CA LEU A 27 4.01 6.10 -5.08
C LEU A 27 3.46 7.22 -5.99
N GLU A 28 4.11 7.48 -7.13
CA GLU A 28 3.69 8.49 -8.09
C GLU A 28 2.37 8.12 -8.80
N ALA A 29 2.09 6.82 -8.99
CA ALA A 29 0.86 6.31 -9.57
C ALA A 29 -0.35 6.36 -8.62
N GLY A 30 -0.17 6.83 -7.38
CA GLY A 30 -1.25 6.91 -6.39
C GLY A 30 -1.52 5.61 -5.64
N MET A 31 -0.58 4.66 -5.62
CA MET A 31 -0.65 3.51 -4.72
C MET A 31 -0.05 3.87 -3.36
N ASN A 32 -0.64 3.35 -2.29
CA ASN A 32 -0.26 3.74 -0.92
C ASN A 32 0.99 3.01 -0.42
N TYR A 33 1.12 1.71 -0.73
CA TYR A 33 2.23 0.89 -0.21
C TYR A 33 2.71 -0.16 -1.21
N HIS A 34 3.99 -0.50 -1.08
CA HIS A 34 4.64 -1.56 -1.83
C HIS A 34 5.31 -2.54 -0.85
N LEU A 35 5.00 -3.83 -0.98
CA LEU A 35 5.56 -4.90 -0.15
C LEU A 35 6.17 -5.99 -1.02
N SER A 36 7.35 -6.48 -0.66
CA SER A 36 7.99 -7.60 -1.34
C SER A 36 7.56 -8.94 -0.76
N LYS A 37 7.58 -9.98 -1.59
CA LYS A 37 7.42 -11.37 -1.17
C LYS A 37 8.78 -11.96 -0.74
N PRO A 38 8.81 -12.88 0.25
CA PRO A 38 7.70 -13.26 1.11
C PRO A 38 7.30 -12.12 2.05
N ILE A 39 6.01 -11.86 2.16
CA ILE A 39 5.49 -10.74 2.95
C ILE A 39 5.70 -10.98 4.44
N ASN A 40 6.14 -9.95 5.17
CA ASN A 40 6.18 -9.98 6.62
C ASN A 40 4.77 -9.68 7.17
N PRO A 41 4.11 -10.62 7.88
CA PRO A 41 2.76 -10.41 8.40
C PRO A 41 2.67 -9.20 9.33
N LYS A 42 3.71 -8.97 10.16
CA LYS A 42 3.73 -7.83 11.10
C LYS A 42 3.67 -6.49 10.37
N THR A 43 4.39 -6.38 9.25
CA THR A 43 4.40 -5.17 8.43
C THR A 43 3.04 -4.93 7.79
N LEU A 44 2.41 -5.98 7.26
CA LEU A 44 1.06 -5.90 6.69
C LEU A 44 0.04 -5.47 7.75
N TYR A 45 0.08 -6.07 8.94
CA TYR A 45 -0.82 -5.70 10.04
C TYR A 45 -0.63 -4.27 10.50
N ASN A 46 0.61 -3.76 10.57
CA ASN A 46 0.86 -2.36 10.90
C ASN A 46 0.25 -1.41 9.86
N ILE A 47 0.43 -1.71 8.57
CA ILE A 47 -0.14 -0.89 7.48
C ILE A 47 -1.66 -0.88 7.55
N LEU A 48 -2.28 -2.05 7.69
CA LEU A 48 -3.73 -2.18 7.82
C LEU A 48 -4.26 -1.49 9.08
N SER A 49 -3.60 -1.68 10.22
CA SER A 49 -3.99 -1.04 11.48
C SER A 49 -3.92 0.48 11.35
N ASN A 50 -2.86 1.03 10.76
CA ASN A 50 -2.73 2.47 10.58
C ASN A 50 -3.84 3.03 9.67
N HIS A 51 -4.14 2.34 8.56
CA HIS A 51 -5.17 2.79 7.61
C HIS A 51 -6.61 2.64 8.15
N LEU A 52 -6.91 1.53 8.85
CA LEU A 52 -8.25 1.26 9.35
C LEU A 52 -8.59 2.03 10.63
N THR A 53 -7.59 2.37 11.45
CA THR A 53 -7.82 3.11 12.71
C THR A 53 -7.82 4.63 12.52
N GLY A 54 -7.64 5.12 11.28
CA GLY A 54 -7.68 6.55 10.97
C GLY A 54 -6.59 7.36 11.67
N LYS A 55 -5.50 6.72 12.08
CA LYS A 55 -4.37 7.40 12.72
C LYS A 55 -3.51 8.02 11.61
N GLU A 56 -3.96 9.15 11.10
CA GLU A 56 -3.11 10.09 10.37
C GLU A 56 -2.02 10.55 11.33
N ALA A 57 -0.77 10.29 10.96
CA ALA A 57 0.40 10.89 11.61
C ALA A 57 0.74 12.19 10.88
#